data_AF-A0A958RTV7-F1
#
_entry.id   AF-A0A958RTV7-F1
#
_cell.length_a   1.000
_cell.length_b   1.000
_cell.length_c   1.000
_cell.angle_alpha   90.00
_cell.angle_beta   90.00
_cell.angle_gamma   90.00
#
_symmetry.space_group_name_H-M   'P 1'
#
loop_
_entity.id
_entity.type
_entity.pdbx_description
1 polymer ?
#
loop_
_entity_poly.entity_id
_entity_poly.type
_entity_poly.pdbx_seq_one_letter_code
_entity_poly.pdbx_strand_id
1 'polypeptide(L)'
;PFPDKVAVNEIIKLKPIEGHHFNLNAPQKCAGGKMILSTKEELDCQIDKPGKQKVELSVCDDPESFCKTEAYDVTVTAPRGYKPTQTNRGQLVYYPRGERPAPKGFLLNRPDQAIQSAKNRNALLMIDFFGHWCPPCNLFDENVFEDRDFTVKTGKIVKLKLDVDSDLSWELKDKFKVGGYPTIVMVDKHLNEIGRVVGYRPKAAFLKWVSEMEALKDLPIDAALKERDSSLATEEKKRAITLRAAQYLFDREDYDGAISEASKLNSDEAGLIKLKSEHEIANKTKEDSKIAAAIENLLKKYPKDIEAAFWLDDLNSIDPSKAKPFIESVLAGVEKWKEDPKLDEQGYTKGDVFFAEAKIREIKKETDLAKKA
;
A
#
# COMPACT_ATOMS: atom_id res chain seq x y z
N PRO A 1 -33.05 -6.91 -2.63
CA PRO A 1 -33.34 -8.27 -2.12
C PRO A 1 -32.33 -8.57 -1.01
N PHE A 2 -32.78 -9.16 0.10
CA PHE A 2 -31.90 -9.51 1.21
C PHE A 2 -31.08 -10.77 0.87
N PRO A 3 -29.77 -10.84 1.17
CA PRO A 3 -28.96 -12.03 0.87
C PRO A 3 -29.29 -13.22 1.78
N ASP A 4 -29.41 -14.42 1.20
CA ASP A 4 -29.70 -15.65 1.95
C ASP A 4 -28.49 -16.16 2.77
N LYS A 5 -27.28 -15.70 2.46
CA LYS A 5 -26.02 -16.05 3.13
C LYS A 5 -25.10 -14.83 3.24
N VAL A 6 -24.50 -14.64 4.42
CA VAL A 6 -23.56 -13.54 4.72
C VAL A 6 -22.49 -14.00 5.72
N ALA A 7 -21.36 -13.31 5.78
CA ALA A 7 -20.33 -13.54 6.78
C ALA A 7 -20.64 -12.80 8.10
N VAL A 8 -20.15 -13.34 9.21
CA VAL A 8 -20.24 -12.65 10.51
C VAL A 8 -19.53 -11.28 10.43
N ASN A 9 -20.17 -10.24 10.96
CA ASN A 9 -19.74 -8.84 10.88
C ASN A 9 -19.72 -8.21 9.47
N GLU A 10 -20.19 -8.92 8.43
CA GLU A 10 -20.44 -8.31 7.12
C GLU A 10 -21.53 -7.22 7.23
N ILE A 11 -21.32 -6.10 6.52
CA ILE A 11 -22.32 -5.03 6.43
C ILE A 11 -23.20 -5.28 5.20
N ILE A 12 -24.47 -5.56 5.46
CA ILE A 12 -25.50 -5.79 4.45
C ILE A 12 -26.15 -4.45 4.14
N LYS A 13 -25.84 -3.89 2.98
CA LYS A 13 -26.44 -2.65 2.49
C LYS A 13 -27.77 -2.91 1.82
N LEU A 14 -28.81 -2.23 2.29
CA LEU A 14 -30.17 -2.43 1.84
C LEU A 14 -30.73 -1.10 1.37
N LYS A 15 -31.34 -1.13 0.19
CA LYS A 15 -32.09 -0.01 -0.38
C LYS A 15 -33.52 -0.44 -0.63
N PRO A 16 -34.50 0.43 -0.37
CA PRO A 16 -35.87 0.15 -0.74
C PRO A 16 -35.97 0.09 -2.27
N ILE A 17 -36.99 -0.62 -2.76
CA ILE A 17 -37.33 -0.56 -4.17
C ILE A 17 -37.84 0.85 -4.52
N GLU A 18 -37.83 1.21 -5.79
CA GLU A 18 -38.32 2.51 -6.26
C GLU A 18 -39.77 2.77 -5.77
N GLY A 19 -40.05 4.01 -5.35
CA GLY A 19 -41.34 4.43 -4.80
C GLY A 19 -41.61 4.01 -3.35
N HIS A 20 -40.60 3.50 -2.63
CA HIS A 20 -40.70 3.07 -1.24
C HIS A 20 -39.55 3.63 -0.39
N HIS A 21 -39.76 3.64 0.92
CA HIS A 21 -38.74 4.00 1.91
C HIS A 21 -38.85 3.15 3.18
N PHE A 22 -37.77 3.10 3.96
CA PHE A 22 -37.80 2.46 5.27
C PHE A 22 -38.63 3.28 6.26
N ASN A 23 -39.47 2.58 7.03
CA ASN A 23 -40.23 3.17 8.11
C ASN A 23 -39.38 3.25 9.38
N LEU A 24 -38.74 4.39 9.61
CA LEU A 24 -37.90 4.60 10.79
C LEU A 24 -38.69 4.71 12.11
N ASN A 25 -40.01 4.90 12.03
CA ASN A 25 -40.91 4.89 13.18
C ASN A 25 -41.37 3.47 13.55
N ALA A 26 -41.06 2.47 12.71
CA ALA A 26 -41.32 1.07 12.95
C ALA A 26 -39.99 0.30 13.18
N PRO A 27 -40.02 -0.85 13.86
CA PRO A 27 -38.80 -1.61 14.12
C PRO A 27 -38.06 -2.02 12.85
N GLN A 28 -36.75 -1.73 12.83
CA GLN A 28 -35.77 -2.26 11.88
C GLN A 28 -34.85 -3.21 12.65
N LYS A 29 -35.06 -4.52 12.56
CA LYS A 29 -34.30 -5.52 13.32
C LYS A 29 -33.29 -6.22 12.43
N CYS A 30 -32.01 -5.90 12.63
CA CYS A 30 -30.88 -6.61 12.04
C CYS A 30 -30.56 -7.91 12.79
N ALA A 31 -31.54 -8.80 12.94
CA ALA A 31 -31.41 -10.03 13.71
C ALA A 31 -30.81 -9.78 15.12
N GLY A 32 -29.81 -10.57 15.51
CA GLY A 32 -29.07 -10.39 16.76
C GLY A 32 -27.98 -9.31 16.74
N GLY A 33 -27.80 -8.61 15.61
CA GLY A 33 -26.75 -7.63 15.38
C GLY A 33 -27.22 -6.18 15.48
N LYS A 34 -26.51 -5.27 14.80
CA LYS A 34 -26.71 -3.81 14.92
C LYS A 34 -27.04 -3.18 13.57
N MET A 35 -28.00 -2.26 13.60
CA MET A 35 -28.22 -1.28 12.54
C MET A 35 -27.14 -0.20 12.61
N ILE A 36 -26.24 -0.19 11.64
CA ILE A 36 -25.11 0.74 11.56
C ILE A 36 -25.56 2.07 10.99
N LEU A 37 -26.37 2.02 9.93
CA LEU A 37 -27.02 3.15 9.29
C LEU A 37 -28.51 2.87 9.22
N SER A 38 -29.31 3.89 9.52
CA SER A 38 -30.76 3.80 9.46
C SER A 38 -31.37 5.10 8.94
N THR A 39 -31.53 5.22 7.63
CA THR A 39 -32.23 6.33 6.97
C THR A 39 -33.48 5.82 6.24
N LYS A 40 -34.27 6.73 5.67
CA LYS A 40 -35.44 6.36 4.86
C LYS A 40 -35.01 5.66 3.56
N GLU A 41 -33.82 5.99 3.04
CA GLU A 41 -33.33 5.55 1.74
C GLU A 41 -32.34 4.37 1.83
N GLU A 42 -31.75 4.13 3.00
CA GLU A 42 -30.68 3.15 3.16
C GLU A 42 -30.62 2.59 4.59
N LEU A 43 -30.45 1.27 4.68
CA LEU A 43 -30.19 0.56 5.91
C LEU A 43 -28.90 -0.26 5.78
N ASP A 44 -28.02 -0.13 6.77
CA ASP A 44 -26.83 -0.98 6.88
C ASP A 44 -26.98 -1.91 8.08
N CYS A 45 -27.10 -3.20 7.80
CA CYS A 45 -27.31 -4.24 8.81
C CYS A 45 -26.03 -5.06 8.99
N GLN A 46 -25.47 -5.08 10.21
CA GLN A 46 -24.34 -5.92 10.57
C GLN A 46 -24.76 -7.00 11.57
N ILE A 47 -24.58 -8.28 11.20
CA ILE A 47 -24.94 -9.42 12.06
C ILE A 47 -23.68 -10.03 12.68
N ASP A 48 -23.59 -9.99 14.00
CA ASP A 48 -22.42 -10.42 14.77
C ASP A 48 -22.53 -11.86 15.30
N LYS A 49 -23.68 -12.52 15.12
CA LYS A 49 -23.92 -13.89 15.57
C LYS A 49 -24.01 -14.86 14.38
N PRO A 50 -23.19 -15.93 14.36
CA PRO A 50 -23.29 -16.96 13.35
C PRO A 50 -24.59 -17.77 13.46
N GLY A 51 -24.88 -18.54 12.41
CA GLY A 51 -26.02 -19.44 12.33
C GLY A 51 -27.20 -18.86 11.56
N LYS A 52 -28.36 -19.50 11.69
CA LYS A 52 -29.60 -18.99 11.08
C LYS A 52 -30.11 -17.79 11.86
N GLN A 53 -30.28 -16.68 11.18
CA GLN A 53 -30.69 -15.39 11.73
C GLN A 53 -31.91 -14.90 10.94
N LYS A 54 -32.71 -14.04 11.57
CA LYS A 54 -33.90 -13.47 10.96
C LYS A 54 -33.82 -11.95 11.03
N VAL A 55 -33.87 -11.31 9.87
CA VAL A 55 -33.89 -9.84 9.75
C VAL A 55 -35.33 -9.39 9.48
N GLU A 56 -35.80 -8.38 10.19
CA GLU A 56 -37.12 -7.78 9.99
C GLU A 56 -36.94 -6.33 9.56
N LEU A 57 -37.43 -5.97 8.38
CA LEU A 57 -37.37 -4.61 7.85
C LEU A 57 -38.78 -4.08 7.65
N SER A 58 -39.03 -2.86 8.10
CA SER A 58 -40.32 -2.20 7.88
C SER A 58 -40.18 -1.17 6.76
N VAL A 59 -40.99 -1.30 5.72
CA VAL A 59 -40.95 -0.46 4.50
C VAL A 59 -42.34 0.13 4.29
N CYS A 60 -42.42 1.39 3.88
CA CYS A 60 -43.64 2.05 3.43
C CYS A 60 -43.50 2.50 1.98
N ASP A 61 -44.62 2.75 1.33
CA ASP A 61 -44.67 3.57 0.13
C ASP A 61 -44.37 5.05 0.47
N ASP A 62 -43.93 5.85 -0.52
CA ASP A 62 -43.58 7.27 -0.31
C ASP A 62 -44.68 8.15 0.31
N PRO A 63 -45.98 7.93 0.00
CA PRO A 63 -47.09 8.63 0.68
C PRO A 63 -47.33 8.19 2.13
N GLU A 64 -46.64 7.15 2.60
CA GLU A 64 -46.88 6.46 3.88
C GLU A 64 -48.31 5.90 4.02
N SER A 65 -48.97 5.62 2.88
CA SER A 65 -50.35 5.09 2.85
C SER A 65 -50.42 3.59 3.11
N PHE A 66 -49.34 2.87 2.84
CA PHE A 66 -49.19 1.45 3.06
C PHE A 66 -47.80 1.12 3.61
N CYS A 67 -47.76 0.50 4.78
CA CYS A 67 -46.53 0.04 5.43
C CYS A 67 -46.59 -1.46 5.68
N LYS A 68 -45.50 -2.16 5.38
CA LYS A 68 -45.35 -3.60 5.58
C LYS A 68 -44.01 -3.91 6.25
N THR A 69 -44.03 -4.87 7.17
CA THR A 69 -42.81 -5.49 7.69
C THR A 69 -42.50 -6.76 6.89
N GLU A 70 -41.31 -6.84 6.34
CA GLU A 70 -40.77 -8.03 5.67
C GLU A 70 -39.75 -8.73 6.56
N ALA A 71 -39.78 -10.05 6.57
CA ALA A 71 -38.82 -10.87 7.29
C ALA A 71 -37.99 -11.69 6.30
N TYR A 72 -36.68 -11.69 6.50
CA TYR A 72 -35.71 -12.41 5.68
C TYR A 72 -34.95 -13.41 6.55
N ASP A 73 -34.92 -14.67 6.11
CA ASP A 73 -34.08 -15.69 6.72
C ASP A 73 -32.68 -15.63 6.10
N VAL A 74 -31.65 -15.50 6.93
CA VAL A 74 -30.26 -15.42 6.49
C VAL A 74 -29.38 -16.38 7.25
N THR A 75 -28.48 -17.06 6.53
CA THR A 75 -27.46 -17.91 7.14
C THR A 75 -26.16 -17.14 7.30
N VAL A 76 -25.78 -16.85 8.54
CA VAL A 76 -24.53 -16.14 8.87
C VAL A 76 -23.41 -17.16 9.08
N THR A 77 -22.43 -17.17 8.19
CA THR A 77 -21.25 -18.04 8.28
C THR A 77 -20.14 -17.36 9.07
N ALA A 78 -19.52 -18.08 10.00
CA ALA A 78 -18.33 -17.62 10.70
C ALA A 78 -17.09 -18.44 10.31
N PRO A 79 -15.90 -17.82 10.27
CA PRO A 79 -14.65 -18.53 10.02
C PRO A 79 -14.35 -19.55 11.13
N ARG A 80 -13.56 -20.57 10.78
CA ARG A 80 -13.17 -21.63 11.71
C ARG A 80 -12.42 -21.04 12.90
N GLY A 81 -12.92 -21.26 14.12
CA GLY A 81 -12.32 -20.73 15.35
C GLY A 81 -12.89 -19.40 15.86
N TYR A 82 -13.92 -18.86 15.21
CA TYR A 82 -14.63 -17.66 15.69
C TYR A 82 -15.19 -17.85 17.11
N LYS A 83 -14.85 -16.94 18.02
CA LYS A 83 -15.41 -16.85 19.38
C LYS A 83 -16.14 -15.51 19.52
N PRO A 84 -17.46 -15.48 19.80
CA PRO A 84 -18.17 -14.25 20.06
C PRO A 84 -17.60 -13.63 21.35
N THR A 85 -16.94 -12.48 21.26
CA THR A 85 -16.48 -11.76 22.45
C THR A 85 -17.70 -11.20 23.19
N GLN A 86 -17.82 -11.50 24.49
CA GLN A 86 -18.73 -10.76 25.38
C GLN A 86 -18.22 -9.32 25.42
N THR A 87 -18.89 -8.42 24.71
CA THR A 87 -18.49 -7.02 24.61
C THR A 87 -18.72 -6.32 25.95
N ASN A 88 -17.63 -5.99 26.64
CA ASN A 88 -17.63 -4.84 27.54
C ASN A 88 -17.97 -3.61 26.70
N ARG A 89 -19.07 -2.94 27.09
CA ARG A 89 -19.49 -1.63 26.58
C ARG A 89 -18.29 -0.68 26.64
N GLY A 90 -17.79 -0.23 25.48
CA GLY A 90 -16.82 0.87 25.43
C GLY A 90 -15.67 0.75 24.42
N GLN A 91 -15.53 -0.35 23.68
CA GLN A 91 -14.55 -0.39 22.59
C GLN A 91 -15.21 -0.06 21.26
N LEU A 92 -14.73 1.02 20.66
CA LEU A 92 -15.19 1.61 19.40
C LEU A 92 -15.32 0.54 18.31
N VAL A 93 -16.55 0.30 17.86
CA VAL A 93 -16.84 -0.27 16.55
C VAL A 93 -16.44 0.78 15.51
N TYR A 94 -15.56 0.37 14.61
CA TYR A 94 -15.09 1.07 13.41
C TYR A 94 -16.10 2.08 12.83
N TYR A 95 -15.71 3.36 12.75
CA TYR A 95 -16.40 4.36 11.93
C TYR A 95 -15.73 4.39 10.55
N PRO A 96 -16.40 3.97 9.47
CA PRO A 96 -15.90 4.28 8.13
C PRO A 96 -15.95 5.80 7.97
N ARG A 97 -14.77 6.44 7.90
CA ARG A 97 -14.68 7.70 7.15
C ARG A 97 -15.17 7.37 5.74
N GLY A 98 -16.23 8.06 5.30
CA GLY A 98 -17.10 7.65 4.19
C GLY A 98 -16.36 6.93 3.05
N GLU A 99 -16.91 5.80 2.61
CA GLU A 99 -16.36 4.98 1.53
C GLU A 99 -16.05 5.85 0.31
N ARG A 100 -14.76 6.16 0.11
CA ARG A 100 -14.30 6.74 -1.15
C ARG A 100 -14.43 5.64 -2.21
N PRO A 101 -15.17 5.87 -3.31
CA PRO A 101 -15.20 4.92 -4.41
C PRO A 101 -13.78 4.71 -4.93
N ALA A 102 -13.45 3.48 -5.35
CA ALA A 102 -12.14 3.24 -5.94
C ALA A 102 -11.96 4.05 -7.25
N PRO A 103 -10.72 4.45 -7.58
CA PRO A 103 -10.43 5.13 -8.84
C PRO A 103 -10.95 4.33 -10.04
N LYS A 104 -11.26 5.05 -11.12
CA LYS A 104 -11.90 4.46 -12.31
C LYS A 104 -11.09 3.27 -12.85
N GLY A 105 -11.77 2.15 -13.06
CA GLY A 105 -11.18 0.94 -13.64
C GLY A 105 -10.47 0.02 -12.65
N PHE A 106 -10.52 0.32 -11.35
CA PHE A 106 -10.15 -0.63 -10.29
C PHE A 106 -11.36 -1.47 -9.87
N LEU A 107 -11.08 -2.75 -9.59
CA LEU A 107 -11.97 -3.62 -8.84
C LEU A 107 -11.66 -3.41 -7.34
N LEU A 108 -12.62 -2.89 -6.57
CA LEU A 108 -12.46 -2.68 -5.12
C LEU A 108 -12.86 -3.93 -4.34
N ASN A 109 -11.95 -4.52 -3.57
CA ASN A 109 -12.23 -5.67 -2.71
C ASN A 109 -12.94 -6.82 -3.47
N ARG A 110 -12.46 -7.15 -4.67
CA ARG A 110 -12.94 -8.27 -5.50
C ARG A 110 -11.77 -9.11 -6.02
N PRO A 111 -10.97 -9.75 -5.14
CA PRO A 111 -9.77 -10.49 -5.53
C PRO A 111 -10.07 -11.61 -6.53
N ASP A 112 -11.09 -12.44 -6.29
CA ASP A 112 -11.44 -13.56 -7.19
C ASP A 112 -11.78 -13.09 -8.61
N GLN A 113 -12.57 -12.01 -8.72
CA GLN A 113 -12.94 -11.43 -10.00
C GLN A 113 -11.72 -10.87 -10.74
N ALA A 114 -10.81 -10.20 -10.03
CA ALA A 114 -9.59 -9.65 -10.61
C ALA A 114 -8.66 -10.76 -11.13
N ILE A 115 -8.46 -11.81 -10.32
CA ILE A 115 -7.64 -12.97 -10.70
C ILE A 115 -8.23 -13.69 -11.90
N GLN A 116 -9.55 -13.92 -11.91
CA GLN A 116 -10.21 -14.56 -13.05
C GLN A 116 -10.13 -13.69 -14.32
N SER A 117 -10.28 -12.37 -14.19
CA SER A 117 -10.16 -11.44 -15.31
C SER A 117 -8.74 -11.46 -15.92
N ALA A 118 -7.70 -11.48 -15.07
CA ALA A 118 -6.31 -11.55 -15.52
C ALA A 118 -6.02 -12.86 -16.26
N LYS A 119 -6.53 -14.00 -15.75
CA LYS A 119 -6.45 -15.31 -16.41
C LYS A 119 -7.14 -15.32 -17.77
N ASN A 120 -8.40 -14.87 -17.84
CA ASN A 120 -9.19 -14.89 -19.07
C ASN A 120 -8.60 -13.99 -20.16
N ARG A 121 -8.02 -12.86 -19.76
CA ARG A 121 -7.46 -11.88 -20.69
C ARG A 121 -5.99 -12.10 -21.02
N ASN A 122 -5.34 -13.10 -20.39
CA ASN A 122 -3.89 -13.27 -20.43
C ASN A 122 -3.15 -11.94 -20.12
N ALA A 123 -3.60 -11.25 -19.07
CA ALA A 123 -3.19 -9.90 -18.74
C ALA A 123 -2.42 -9.86 -17.41
N LEU A 124 -1.61 -8.81 -17.23
CA LEU A 124 -1.05 -8.48 -15.92
C LEU A 124 -2.15 -8.07 -14.95
N LEU A 125 -1.91 -8.34 -13.66
CA LEU A 125 -2.73 -7.87 -12.55
C LEU A 125 -1.88 -6.95 -11.67
N MET A 126 -2.34 -5.71 -11.49
CA MET A 126 -1.79 -4.77 -10.53
C MET A 126 -2.66 -4.76 -9.28
N ILE A 127 -2.07 -5.08 -8.14
CA ILE A 127 -2.74 -5.16 -6.84
C ILE A 127 -2.23 -4.02 -5.97
N ASP A 128 -3.11 -3.07 -5.62
CA ASP A 128 -2.84 -1.99 -4.67
C ASP A 128 -3.37 -2.37 -3.28
N PHE A 129 -2.45 -2.66 -2.36
CA PHE A 129 -2.76 -2.87 -0.95
C PHE A 129 -2.76 -1.51 -0.24
N PHE A 130 -3.97 -1.04 0.10
CA PHE A 130 -4.20 0.30 0.63
C PHE A 130 -5.02 0.26 1.92
N GLY A 131 -4.96 1.32 2.71
CA GLY A 131 -5.89 1.56 3.82
C GLY A 131 -6.50 2.95 3.73
N HIS A 132 -7.76 3.11 4.12
CA HIS A 132 -8.44 4.43 4.11
C HIS A 132 -7.74 5.46 5.01
N TRP A 133 -7.09 4.96 6.07
CA TRP A 133 -6.33 5.75 7.04
C TRP A 133 -4.91 6.09 6.57
N CYS A 134 -4.46 5.58 5.43
CA CYS A 134 -3.09 5.73 4.93
C CYS A 134 -2.98 6.97 4.04
N PRO A 135 -2.35 8.08 4.50
CA PRO A 135 -2.25 9.29 3.69
C PRO A 135 -1.47 9.10 2.38
N PRO A 136 -0.33 8.38 2.34
CA PRO A 136 0.36 8.13 1.08
C PRO A 136 -0.46 7.31 0.06
N CYS A 137 -1.39 6.48 0.54
CA CYS A 137 -2.32 5.75 -0.31
C CYS A 137 -3.32 6.71 -0.99
N ASN A 138 -3.83 7.69 -0.23
CA ASN A 138 -4.72 8.73 -0.78
C ASN A 138 -3.99 9.61 -1.81
N LEU A 139 -2.70 9.87 -1.62
CA LEU A 139 -1.89 10.59 -2.62
C LEU A 139 -1.76 9.82 -3.94
N PHE A 140 -1.68 8.48 -3.91
CA PHE A 140 -1.71 7.68 -5.14
C PHE A 140 -3.06 7.81 -5.85
N ASP A 141 -4.16 7.72 -5.11
CA ASP A 141 -5.50 7.85 -5.68
C ASP A 141 -5.64 9.20 -6.41
N GLU A 142 -5.34 10.29 -5.72
CA GLU A 142 -5.55 11.66 -6.18
C GLU A 142 -4.56 12.07 -7.29
N ASN A 143 -3.27 11.71 -7.18
CA ASN A 143 -2.24 12.23 -8.09
C ASN A 143 -1.84 11.27 -9.21
N VAL A 144 -2.22 9.99 -9.12
CA VAL A 144 -1.76 8.96 -10.06
C VAL A 144 -2.92 8.18 -10.65
N PHE A 145 -3.80 7.59 -9.83
CA PHE A 145 -4.80 6.63 -10.31
C PHE A 145 -6.00 7.29 -10.99
N GLU A 146 -6.36 8.51 -10.61
CA GLU A 146 -7.39 9.30 -11.29
C GLU A 146 -6.89 9.96 -12.59
N ASP A 147 -5.57 9.96 -12.83
CA ASP A 147 -4.97 10.61 -13.98
C ASP A 147 -5.27 9.87 -15.30
N ARG A 148 -5.45 10.65 -16.37
CA ARG A 148 -5.75 10.14 -17.71
C ARG A 148 -4.58 9.31 -18.26
N ASP A 149 -3.34 9.75 -18.06
CA ASP A 149 -2.16 9.06 -18.58
C ASP A 149 -2.01 7.68 -17.94
N PHE A 150 -2.26 7.58 -16.63
CA PHE A 150 -2.34 6.31 -15.94
C PHE A 150 -3.44 5.40 -16.51
N THR A 151 -4.64 5.94 -16.72
CA THR A 151 -5.76 5.18 -17.29
C THR A 151 -5.41 4.63 -18.68
N VAL A 152 -4.81 5.44 -19.54
CA VAL A 152 -4.38 5.04 -20.89
C VAL A 152 -3.28 3.99 -20.82
N LYS A 153 -2.24 4.25 -20.02
CA LYS A 153 -1.08 3.36 -19.87
C LYS A 153 -1.48 1.98 -19.34
N THR A 154 -2.39 1.94 -18.37
CA THR A 154 -2.80 0.70 -17.70
C THR A 154 -4.07 0.07 -18.29
N GLY A 155 -4.52 0.48 -19.49
CA GLY A 155 -5.76 -0.01 -20.09
C GLY A 155 -5.80 -1.52 -20.34
N LYS A 156 -4.62 -2.14 -20.52
CA LYS A 156 -4.47 -3.59 -20.72
C LYS A 156 -4.26 -4.37 -19.41
N ILE A 157 -4.03 -3.68 -18.30
CA ILE A 157 -3.74 -4.25 -16.99
C ILE A 157 -5.04 -4.37 -16.20
N VAL A 158 -5.28 -5.52 -15.56
CA VAL A 158 -6.35 -5.66 -14.58
C VAL A 158 -5.90 -4.99 -13.29
N LYS A 159 -6.74 -4.15 -12.69
CA LYS A 159 -6.40 -3.37 -11.51
C LYS A 159 -7.30 -3.78 -10.34
N LEU A 160 -6.69 -4.18 -9.23
CA LEU A 160 -7.35 -4.56 -7.98
C LEU A 160 -6.90 -3.58 -6.90
N LYS A 161 -7.85 -2.92 -6.25
CA LYS A 161 -7.62 -2.11 -5.05
C LYS A 161 -8.15 -2.91 -3.87
N LEU A 162 -7.28 -3.24 -2.92
CA LEU A 162 -7.55 -4.22 -1.87
C LEU A 162 -7.30 -3.59 -0.50
N ASP A 163 -8.40 -3.38 0.23
CA ASP A 163 -8.39 -2.77 1.54
C ASP A 163 -7.76 -3.73 2.54
N VAL A 164 -6.71 -3.23 3.19
CA VAL A 164 -5.88 -3.96 4.12
C VAL A 164 -6.63 -4.30 5.41
N ASP A 165 -7.70 -3.57 5.74
CA ASP A 165 -8.55 -3.86 6.89
C ASP A 165 -9.62 -4.92 6.58
N SER A 166 -9.85 -5.24 5.30
CA SER A 166 -10.74 -6.31 4.87
C SER A 166 -10.05 -7.67 4.95
N ASP A 167 -10.78 -8.68 5.43
CA ASP A 167 -10.40 -10.09 5.43
C ASP A 167 -10.13 -10.66 4.03
N LEU A 168 -10.78 -10.11 3.00
CA LEU A 168 -10.52 -10.40 1.59
C LEU A 168 -9.06 -10.14 1.17
N SER A 169 -8.32 -9.34 1.95
CA SER A 169 -6.91 -9.03 1.69
C SER A 169 -5.93 -10.04 2.25
N TRP A 170 -6.31 -10.83 3.26
CA TRP A 170 -5.37 -11.57 4.11
C TRP A 170 -4.56 -12.62 3.35
N GLU A 171 -5.20 -13.41 2.47
CA GLU A 171 -4.51 -14.43 1.68
C GLU A 171 -3.46 -13.80 0.76
N LEU A 172 -3.82 -12.73 0.05
CA LEU A 172 -2.90 -12.06 -0.88
C LEU A 172 -1.80 -11.30 -0.14
N LYS A 173 -2.10 -10.70 1.02
CA LYS A 173 -1.09 -10.07 1.89
C LYS A 173 -0.03 -11.06 2.33
N ASP A 174 -0.45 -12.24 2.80
CA ASP A 174 0.47 -13.29 3.23
C ASP A 174 1.32 -13.79 2.06
N LYS A 175 0.69 -14.13 0.94
CA LYS A 175 1.37 -14.56 -0.29
C LYS A 175 2.45 -13.57 -0.74
N PHE A 176 2.11 -12.28 -0.79
CA PHE A 176 3.04 -11.24 -1.23
C PHE A 176 3.90 -10.65 -0.10
N LYS A 177 3.79 -11.14 1.14
CA LYS A 177 4.49 -10.61 2.33
C LYS A 177 4.42 -9.08 2.39
N VAL A 178 3.20 -8.54 2.40
CA VAL A 178 2.98 -7.09 2.45
C VAL A 178 3.23 -6.58 3.88
N GLY A 179 4.33 -5.85 4.08
CA GLY A 179 4.75 -5.32 5.40
C GLY A 179 4.37 -3.87 5.66
N GLY A 180 4.17 -3.06 4.60
CA GLY A 180 3.85 -1.63 4.70
C GLY A 180 2.86 -1.17 3.63
N TYR A 181 2.39 0.07 3.74
CA TYR A 181 1.38 0.63 2.84
C TYR A 181 1.73 2.05 2.38
N PRO A 182 1.38 2.42 1.14
CA PRO A 182 0.85 1.55 0.09
C PRO A 182 1.90 0.52 -0.36
N THR A 183 1.45 -0.67 -0.71
CA THR A 183 2.26 -1.64 -1.44
C THR A 183 1.52 -2.01 -2.71
N ILE A 184 2.14 -1.76 -3.86
CA ILE A 184 1.58 -2.08 -5.17
C ILE A 184 2.40 -3.21 -5.76
N VAL A 185 1.75 -4.31 -6.12
CA VAL A 185 2.40 -5.50 -6.69
C VAL A 185 1.90 -5.72 -8.10
N MET A 186 2.82 -5.85 -9.06
CA MET A 186 2.52 -6.31 -10.42
C MET A 186 2.77 -7.81 -10.51
N VAL A 187 1.77 -8.55 -10.97
CA VAL A 187 1.86 -10.01 -11.12
C VAL A 187 1.35 -10.46 -12.48
N ASP A 188 1.81 -11.64 -12.90
CA ASP A 188 1.26 -12.32 -14.07
C ASP A 188 -0.11 -12.98 -13.76
N LYS A 189 -0.70 -13.63 -14.78
CA LYS A 189 -1.98 -14.35 -14.65
C LYS A 189 -1.95 -15.53 -13.67
N HIS A 190 -0.78 -15.98 -13.24
CA HIS A 190 -0.56 -17.06 -12.30
C HIS A 190 -0.21 -16.56 -10.89
N LEU A 191 -0.27 -15.24 -10.67
CA LEU A 191 0.13 -14.57 -9.44
C LEU A 191 1.63 -14.73 -9.12
N ASN A 192 2.47 -14.90 -10.15
CA ASN A 192 3.91 -14.78 -10.00
C ASN A 192 4.29 -13.30 -10.06
N GLU A 193 5.13 -12.87 -9.14
CA GLU A 193 5.48 -11.47 -9.01
C GLU A 193 6.48 -11.02 -10.07
N ILE A 194 6.16 -9.91 -10.73
CA ILE A 194 7.05 -9.23 -11.67
C ILE A 194 7.81 -8.13 -10.94
N GLY A 195 7.15 -7.39 -10.08
CA GLY A 195 7.81 -6.42 -9.21
C GLY A 195 6.81 -5.67 -8.35
N ARG A 196 7.33 -4.80 -7.51
CA ARG A 196 6.53 -4.02 -6.56
C ARG A 196 7.02 -2.59 -6.41
N VAL A 197 6.16 -1.79 -5.81
CA VAL A 197 6.45 -0.47 -5.25
C VAL A 197 5.97 -0.49 -3.81
N VAL A 198 6.85 -0.09 -2.89
CA VAL A 198 6.51 0.17 -1.49
C VAL A 198 6.61 1.67 -1.25
N GLY A 199 5.57 2.25 -0.65
CA GLY A 199 5.47 3.70 -0.44
C GLY A 199 4.95 4.47 -1.66
N TYR A 200 4.69 5.76 -1.48
CA TYR A 200 4.20 6.63 -2.55
C TYR A 200 5.28 6.90 -3.61
N ARG A 201 4.87 7.02 -4.88
CA ARG A 201 5.71 7.51 -5.96
C ARG A 201 4.95 8.55 -6.78
N PRO A 202 5.59 9.68 -7.15
CA PRO A 202 5.03 10.63 -8.09
C PRO A 202 4.65 9.97 -9.42
N LYS A 203 3.66 10.56 -10.10
CA LYS A 203 3.07 10.02 -11.33
C LYS A 203 4.11 9.60 -12.37
N ALA A 204 5.09 10.45 -12.68
CA ALA A 204 6.08 10.15 -13.72
C ALA A 204 6.90 8.89 -13.40
N ALA A 205 7.47 8.79 -12.19
CA ALA A 205 8.16 7.60 -11.73
C ALA A 205 7.27 6.36 -11.71
N PHE A 206 6.01 6.49 -11.30
CA PHE A 206 5.10 5.36 -11.26
C PHE A 206 4.74 4.86 -12.68
N LEU A 207 4.49 5.76 -13.64
CA LEU A 207 4.24 5.37 -15.04
C LEU A 207 5.48 4.78 -15.72
N LYS A 208 6.68 5.25 -15.35
CA LYS A 208 7.95 4.64 -15.77
C LYS A 208 8.03 3.21 -15.23
N TRP A 209 7.79 3.02 -13.94
CA TRP A 209 7.76 1.69 -13.31
C TRP A 209 6.73 0.75 -13.97
N VAL A 210 5.51 1.22 -14.25
CA VAL A 210 4.50 0.43 -14.98
C VAL A 210 5.05 -0.03 -16.34
N SER A 211 5.73 0.85 -17.08
CA SER A 211 6.33 0.51 -18.38
C SER A 211 7.40 -0.57 -18.26
N GLU A 212 8.23 -0.48 -17.23
CA GLU A 212 9.29 -1.47 -16.94
C GLU A 212 8.67 -2.83 -16.57
N MET A 213 7.60 -2.84 -15.77
CA MET A 213 6.90 -4.08 -15.43
C MET A 213 6.22 -4.71 -16.65
N GLU A 214 5.64 -3.91 -17.54
CA GLU A 214 5.08 -4.40 -18.81
C GLU A 214 6.15 -5.02 -19.71
N ALA A 215 7.36 -4.44 -19.76
CA ALA A 215 8.49 -5.00 -20.49
C ALA A 215 8.99 -6.33 -19.86
N LEU A 216 8.79 -6.51 -18.56
CA LEU A 216 9.19 -7.70 -17.80
C LEU A 216 8.05 -8.72 -17.61
N LYS A 217 6.91 -8.55 -18.30
CA LYS A 217 5.70 -9.37 -18.12
C LYS A 217 5.90 -10.88 -18.25
N ASP A 218 6.85 -11.30 -19.09
CA ASP A 218 7.17 -12.70 -19.36
C ASP A 218 8.36 -13.21 -18.52
N LEU A 219 8.87 -12.37 -17.62
CA LEU A 219 10.02 -12.65 -16.77
C LEU A 219 9.72 -12.30 -15.30
N PRO A 220 8.77 -13.00 -14.64
CA PRO A 220 8.57 -12.86 -13.20
C PRO A 220 9.85 -13.21 -12.44
N ILE A 221 9.98 -12.75 -11.20
CA ILE A 221 11.23 -12.83 -10.41
C ILE A 221 11.79 -14.26 -10.37
N ASP A 222 10.96 -15.27 -10.11
CA ASP A 222 11.40 -16.67 -10.06
C ASP A 222 11.92 -17.19 -11.41
N ALA A 223 11.32 -16.75 -12.51
CA ALA A 223 11.79 -17.09 -13.86
C ALA A 223 13.09 -16.34 -14.18
N ALA A 224 13.20 -15.07 -13.77
CA ALA A 224 14.41 -14.28 -13.92
C ALA A 224 15.60 -14.94 -13.22
N LEU A 225 15.44 -15.39 -11.98
CA LEU A 225 16.49 -16.08 -11.23
C LEU A 225 16.97 -17.36 -11.93
N LYS A 226 16.04 -18.17 -12.45
CA LYS A 226 16.39 -19.37 -13.25
C LYS A 226 17.15 -19.01 -14.52
N GLU A 227 16.76 -17.93 -15.18
CA GLU A 227 17.44 -17.47 -16.40
C GLU A 227 18.86 -16.95 -16.10
N ARG A 228 19.04 -16.18 -15.02
CA ARG A 228 20.36 -15.70 -14.56
C ARG A 228 21.34 -16.85 -14.36
N ASP A 229 20.87 -17.94 -13.74
CA ASP A 229 21.70 -19.09 -13.40
C ASP A 229 21.93 -20.03 -14.61
N SER A 230 21.30 -19.75 -15.75
CA SER A 230 21.52 -20.49 -16.99
C SER A 230 22.86 -20.13 -17.65
N SER A 231 23.45 -21.08 -18.35
CA SER A 231 24.70 -20.88 -19.10
C SER A 231 24.57 -19.94 -20.30
N LEU A 232 23.34 -19.59 -20.70
CA LEU A 232 23.06 -18.76 -21.87
C LEU A 232 22.89 -17.27 -21.53
N ALA A 233 22.79 -16.91 -20.24
CA ALA A 233 22.63 -15.52 -19.84
C ALA A 233 23.94 -14.72 -19.99
N THR A 234 23.85 -13.56 -20.61
CA THR A 234 24.96 -12.60 -20.69
C THR A 234 25.27 -12.00 -19.32
N GLU A 235 26.50 -11.54 -19.11
CA GLU A 235 26.89 -10.90 -17.84
C GLU A 235 26.05 -9.64 -17.53
N GLU A 236 25.68 -8.87 -18.57
CA GLU A 236 24.77 -7.74 -18.41
C GLU A 236 23.39 -8.18 -17.91
N LYS A 237 22.84 -9.25 -18.49
CA LYS A 237 21.55 -9.80 -18.08
C LYS A 237 21.62 -10.35 -16.65
N LYS A 238 22.70 -11.04 -16.31
CA LYS A 238 22.95 -11.52 -14.94
C LYS A 238 23.00 -10.36 -13.96
N ARG A 239 23.76 -9.31 -14.26
CA ARG A 239 23.84 -8.09 -13.45
C ARG A 239 22.45 -7.47 -13.24
N ALA A 240 21.68 -7.28 -14.30
CA ALA A 240 20.35 -6.68 -14.22
C ALA A 240 19.38 -7.51 -13.36
N ILE A 241 19.39 -8.83 -13.52
CA ILE A 241 18.54 -9.73 -12.73
C ILE A 241 18.97 -9.74 -11.26
N THR A 242 20.27 -9.76 -10.98
CA THR A 242 20.79 -9.69 -9.61
C THR A 242 20.37 -8.41 -8.90
N LEU A 243 20.48 -7.24 -9.55
CA LEU A 243 20.01 -5.97 -8.98
C LEU A 243 18.50 -5.99 -8.72
N ARG A 244 17.72 -6.48 -9.69
CA ARG A 244 16.27 -6.63 -9.54
C ARG A 244 15.89 -7.57 -8.39
N ALA A 245 16.60 -8.68 -8.23
CA ALA A 245 16.38 -9.63 -7.14
C ALA A 245 16.75 -9.04 -5.77
N ALA A 246 17.88 -8.32 -5.68
CA ALA A 246 18.28 -7.64 -4.46
C ALA A 246 17.24 -6.58 -4.03
N GLN A 247 16.76 -5.76 -4.97
CA GLN A 247 15.71 -4.79 -4.70
C GLN A 247 14.39 -5.46 -4.30
N TYR A 248 14.00 -6.54 -4.99
CA TYR A 248 12.81 -7.32 -4.65
C TYR A 248 12.86 -7.87 -3.21
N LEU A 249 14.01 -8.36 -2.75
CA LEU A 249 14.20 -8.84 -1.38
C LEU A 249 14.14 -7.69 -0.38
N PHE A 250 14.77 -6.56 -0.69
CA PHE A 250 14.69 -5.34 0.13
C PHE A 250 13.24 -4.88 0.32
N ASP A 251 12.47 -4.80 -0.77
CA ASP A 251 11.06 -4.38 -0.75
C ASP A 251 10.13 -5.41 -0.06
N ARG A 252 10.63 -6.61 0.28
CA ARG A 252 9.95 -7.64 1.08
C ARG A 252 10.46 -7.70 2.52
N GLU A 253 11.29 -6.73 2.91
CA GLU A 253 12.00 -6.68 4.18
C GLU A 253 12.91 -7.88 4.48
N ASP A 254 13.30 -8.64 3.44
CA ASP A 254 14.31 -9.67 3.53
C ASP A 254 15.69 -9.04 3.32
N TYR A 255 16.12 -8.26 4.30
CA TYR A 255 17.34 -7.45 4.23
C TYR A 255 18.61 -8.32 4.16
N ASP A 256 18.64 -9.44 4.88
CA ASP A 256 19.76 -10.39 4.80
C ASP A 256 19.87 -11.00 3.40
N GLY A 257 18.73 -11.39 2.80
CA GLY A 257 18.68 -11.84 1.42
C GLY A 257 19.11 -10.76 0.43
N ALA A 258 18.65 -9.52 0.62
CA ALA A 258 19.02 -8.38 -0.21
C ALA A 258 20.53 -8.10 -0.16
N ILE A 259 21.14 -8.13 1.02
CA ILE A 259 22.60 -8.00 1.22
C ILE A 259 23.34 -9.13 0.51
N SER A 260 22.89 -10.37 0.69
CA SER A 260 23.50 -11.55 0.07
C SER A 260 23.49 -11.44 -1.45
N GLU A 261 22.36 -11.04 -2.03
CA GLU A 261 22.20 -10.91 -3.47
C GLU A 261 22.99 -9.72 -4.04
N ALA A 262 22.90 -8.55 -3.39
CA ALA A 262 23.64 -7.36 -3.79
C ALA A 262 25.16 -7.56 -3.73
N SER A 263 25.66 -8.29 -2.73
CA SER A 263 27.10 -8.56 -2.55
C SER A 263 27.73 -9.37 -3.69
N LYS A 264 26.94 -9.94 -4.60
CA LYS A 264 27.42 -10.61 -5.82
C LYS A 264 27.91 -9.64 -6.89
N LEU A 265 27.63 -8.34 -6.75
CA LEU A 265 28.00 -7.30 -7.70
C LEU A 265 28.89 -6.25 -7.04
N ASN A 266 29.91 -5.81 -7.78
CA ASN A 266 30.70 -4.63 -7.42
C ASN A 266 30.23 -3.43 -8.25
N SER A 267 29.11 -2.83 -7.85
CA SER A 267 28.54 -1.64 -8.48
C SER A 267 27.88 -0.72 -7.46
N ASP A 268 27.79 0.57 -7.76
CA ASP A 268 27.25 1.56 -6.83
C ASP A 268 25.79 1.26 -6.45
N GLU A 269 24.96 0.78 -7.38
CA GLU A 269 23.55 0.44 -7.13
C GLU A 269 23.41 -0.73 -6.13
N ALA A 270 24.24 -1.76 -6.30
CA ALA A 270 24.27 -2.91 -5.39
C ALA A 270 24.79 -2.50 -4.01
N GLY A 271 25.84 -1.67 -3.96
CA GLY A 271 26.36 -1.12 -2.71
C GLY A 271 25.31 -0.30 -1.95
N LEU A 272 24.48 0.47 -2.68
CA LEU A 272 23.42 1.27 -2.09
C LEU A 272 22.33 0.37 -1.47
N ILE A 273 21.84 -0.64 -2.21
CA ILE A 273 20.87 -1.61 -1.68
C ILE A 273 21.41 -2.30 -0.42
N LYS A 274 22.68 -2.69 -0.43
CA LYS A 274 23.35 -3.30 0.74
C LYS A 274 23.33 -2.36 1.95
N LEU A 275 23.83 -1.13 1.81
CA LEU A 275 23.89 -0.20 2.95
C LEU A 275 22.50 0.22 3.44
N LYS A 276 21.51 0.36 2.54
CA LYS A 276 20.11 0.61 2.94
C LYS A 276 19.55 -0.59 3.72
N SER A 277 19.85 -1.81 3.30
CA SER A 277 19.45 -3.03 4.02
C SER A 277 20.08 -3.09 5.42
N GLU A 278 21.36 -2.76 5.55
CA GLU A 278 22.05 -2.69 6.85
C GLU A 278 21.45 -1.62 7.77
N HIS A 279 21.06 -0.47 7.21
CA HIS A 279 20.35 0.58 7.93
C HIS A 279 18.99 0.12 8.45
N GLU A 280 18.19 -0.57 7.64
CA GLU A 280 16.90 -1.10 8.09
C GLU A 280 17.04 -2.18 9.17
N ILE A 281 18.06 -3.04 9.07
CA ILE A 281 18.41 -4.00 10.12
C ILE A 281 18.76 -3.26 11.42
N ALA A 282 19.55 -2.19 11.35
CA ALA A 282 19.87 -1.37 12.52
C ALA A 282 18.62 -0.69 13.12
N ASN A 283 17.71 -0.17 12.29
CA ASN A 283 16.44 0.40 12.76
C ASN A 283 15.60 -0.61 13.54
N LYS A 284 15.62 -1.89 13.13
CA LYS A 284 14.92 -2.97 13.85
C LYS A 284 15.50 -3.23 15.25
N THR A 285 16.76 -2.87 15.54
CA THR A 285 17.33 -3.02 16.89
C THR A 285 16.89 -1.93 17.85
N LYS A 286 16.42 -0.77 17.35
CA LYS A 286 16.08 0.43 18.15
C LYS A 286 17.25 0.92 19.03
N GLU A 287 18.47 0.64 18.60
CA GLU A 287 19.69 1.12 19.27
C GLU A 287 20.27 2.28 18.46
N ASP A 288 20.09 3.49 18.97
CA ASP A 288 20.55 4.74 18.34
C ASP A 288 22.00 4.69 17.86
N SER A 289 22.89 4.06 18.62
CA SER A 289 24.31 3.92 18.25
C SER A 289 24.53 3.08 16.99
N LYS A 290 23.74 2.01 16.80
CA LYS A 290 23.79 1.15 15.61
C LYS A 290 23.16 1.86 14.41
N ILE A 291 22.02 2.52 14.63
CA ILE A 291 21.31 3.29 13.59
C ILE A 291 22.23 4.41 13.07
N ALA A 292 22.79 5.22 13.97
CA ALA A 292 23.72 6.28 13.60
C ALA A 292 24.93 5.75 12.82
N ALA A 293 25.53 4.63 13.24
CA ALA A 293 26.66 4.03 12.53
C ALA A 293 26.29 3.57 11.11
N ALA A 294 25.10 3.00 10.91
CA ALA A 294 24.63 2.59 9.59
C ALA A 294 24.37 3.80 8.68
N ILE A 295 23.74 4.85 9.22
CA ILE A 295 23.52 6.11 8.49
C ILE A 295 24.84 6.78 8.11
N GLU A 296 25.82 6.81 9.01
CA GLU A 296 27.15 7.33 8.70
C GLU A 296 27.78 6.59 7.51
N ASN A 297 27.60 5.27 7.39
CA ASN A 297 28.13 4.50 6.26
C ASN A 297 27.46 4.89 4.94
N LEU A 298 26.13 5.08 4.95
CA LEU A 298 25.37 5.60 3.81
C LEU A 298 25.89 6.98 3.39
N LEU A 299 25.99 7.93 4.33
CA LEU A 299 26.45 9.29 4.05
C LEU A 299 27.92 9.36 3.62
N LYS A 300 28.80 8.48 4.13
CA LYS A 300 30.21 8.39 3.71
C LYS A 300 30.32 7.95 2.24
N LYS A 301 29.50 6.99 1.81
CA LYS A 301 29.58 6.40 0.47
C LYS A 301 28.74 7.14 -0.56
N TYR A 302 27.57 7.63 -0.15
CA TYR A 302 26.54 8.22 -1.00
C TYR A 302 26.07 9.60 -0.50
N PRO A 303 26.98 10.55 -0.22
CA PRO A 303 26.59 11.85 0.34
C PRO A 303 25.73 12.69 -0.60
N LYS A 304 25.74 12.38 -1.91
CA LYS A 304 24.99 13.12 -2.93
C LYS A 304 23.76 12.37 -3.43
N ASP A 305 23.42 11.24 -2.79
CA ASP A 305 22.18 10.55 -3.08
C ASP A 305 21.00 11.47 -2.80
N ILE A 306 19.90 11.26 -3.50
CA ILE A 306 18.69 12.05 -3.32
C ILE A 306 18.07 11.83 -1.93
N GLU A 307 18.29 10.65 -1.34
CA GLU A 307 17.85 10.33 0.02
C GLU A 307 18.80 10.83 1.12
N ALA A 308 20.00 11.29 0.75
CA ALA A 308 21.04 11.66 1.72
C ALA A 308 20.60 12.79 2.66
N ALA A 309 19.67 13.65 2.25
CA ALA A 309 19.09 14.67 3.10
C ALA A 309 18.27 14.08 4.26
N PHE A 310 17.48 13.03 4.00
CA PHE A 310 16.69 12.34 5.03
C PHE A 310 17.60 11.60 6.00
N TRP A 311 18.58 10.87 5.47
CA TRP A 311 19.60 10.21 6.30
C TRP A 311 20.34 11.21 7.19
N LEU A 312 20.70 12.39 6.67
CA LEU A 312 21.34 13.42 7.46
C LEU A 312 20.45 13.95 8.58
N ASP A 313 19.15 14.13 8.32
CA ASP A 313 18.18 14.59 9.31
C ASP A 313 17.98 13.57 10.44
N ASP A 314 17.86 12.28 10.08
CA ASP A 314 17.78 11.18 11.03
C ASP A 314 19.05 11.11 11.89
N LEU A 315 20.23 11.21 11.27
CA LEU A 315 21.50 11.22 12.01
C LEU A 315 21.61 12.44 12.91
N ASN A 316 21.14 13.61 12.48
CA ASN A 316 21.18 14.82 13.31
C ASN A 316 20.24 14.70 14.51
N SER A 317 19.10 14.04 14.35
CA SER A 317 18.16 13.79 15.44
C SER A 317 18.72 12.83 16.49
N ILE A 318 19.58 11.89 16.08
CA ILE A 318 20.23 10.92 16.97
C ILE A 318 21.51 11.48 17.59
N ASP A 319 22.42 11.99 16.76
CA ASP A 319 23.73 12.53 17.14
C ASP A 319 24.14 13.69 16.21
N PRO A 320 23.81 14.94 16.60
CA PRO A 320 24.16 16.12 15.82
C PRO A 320 25.67 16.25 15.51
N SER A 321 26.52 15.73 16.41
CA SER A 321 27.97 15.82 16.25
C SER A 321 28.47 14.96 15.09
N LYS A 322 27.81 13.81 14.86
CA LYS A 322 28.08 12.89 13.76
C LYS A 322 27.45 13.33 12.43
N ALA A 323 26.35 14.08 12.46
CA ALA A 323 25.73 14.63 11.25
C ALA A 323 26.58 15.75 10.63
N LYS A 324 27.18 16.60 11.47
CA LYS A 324 27.93 17.79 11.08
C LYS A 324 28.94 17.62 9.93
N PRO A 325 29.77 16.57 9.85
CA PRO A 325 30.74 16.40 8.76
C PRO A 325 30.12 16.22 7.37
N PHE A 326 28.84 15.86 7.29
CA PHE A 326 28.16 15.54 6.03
C PHE A 326 27.32 16.70 5.46
N ILE A 327 27.05 17.74 6.24
CA ILE A 327 26.15 18.85 5.86
C ILE A 327 26.51 19.43 4.48
N GLU A 328 27.78 19.78 4.25
CA GLU A 328 28.19 20.44 3.01
C GLU A 328 28.15 19.49 1.80
N SER A 329 28.49 18.21 1.99
CA SER A 329 28.48 17.23 0.89
C SER A 329 27.06 16.87 0.47
N VAL A 330 26.14 16.75 1.44
CA VAL A 330 24.71 16.54 1.21
C VAL A 330 24.06 17.75 0.56
N LEU A 331 24.35 18.97 1.04
CA LEU A 331 23.84 20.20 0.43
C LEU A 331 24.29 20.33 -1.04
N ALA A 332 25.54 19.99 -1.34
CA ALA A 332 26.04 19.98 -2.73
C ALA A 332 25.32 18.94 -3.61
N GLY A 333 24.85 17.83 -3.04
CA GLY A 333 23.98 16.87 -3.72
C GLY A 333 22.62 17.47 -4.04
N VAL A 334 21.96 18.08 -3.04
CA VAL A 334 20.65 18.72 -3.19
C VAL A 334 20.65 19.81 -4.27
N GLU A 335 21.67 20.66 -4.33
CA GLU A 335 21.79 21.67 -5.39
C GLU A 335 21.85 21.06 -6.81
N LYS A 336 22.48 19.88 -6.95
CA LYS A 336 22.49 19.15 -8.22
C LYS A 336 21.10 18.64 -8.59
N TRP A 337 20.34 18.14 -7.61
CA TRP A 337 19.00 17.56 -7.83
C TRP A 337 17.95 18.60 -8.23
N LYS A 338 18.09 19.85 -7.80
CA LYS A 338 17.18 20.95 -8.19
C LYS A 338 17.11 21.15 -9.71
N GLU A 339 18.24 20.94 -10.37
CA GLU A 339 18.41 21.15 -11.81
C GLU A 339 18.22 19.86 -12.62
N ASP A 340 17.88 18.72 -11.99
CA ASP A 340 17.70 17.46 -12.70
C ASP A 340 16.36 17.45 -13.47
N PRO A 341 16.40 17.38 -14.81
CA PRO A 341 15.18 17.38 -15.62
C PRO A 341 14.37 16.07 -15.50
N LYS A 342 14.94 15.02 -14.90
CA LYS A 342 14.34 13.70 -14.72
C LYS A 342 14.03 13.39 -13.25
N LEU A 343 14.00 14.40 -12.39
CA LEU A 343 13.72 14.25 -10.96
C LEU A 343 12.41 13.48 -10.70
N ASP A 344 11.33 13.85 -11.41
CA ASP A 344 10.01 13.22 -11.26
C ASP A 344 10.01 11.75 -11.70
N GLU A 345 10.87 11.35 -12.66
CA GLU A 345 11.04 9.95 -13.09
C GLU A 345 11.84 9.12 -12.09
N GLN A 346 12.66 9.78 -11.26
CA GLN A 346 13.44 9.17 -10.18
C GLN A 346 12.63 9.02 -8.90
N GLY A 347 11.40 9.54 -8.86
CA GLY A 347 10.48 9.37 -7.74
C GLY A 347 10.39 10.57 -6.80
N TYR A 348 10.95 11.71 -7.19
CA TYR A 348 11.04 12.90 -6.35
C TYR A 348 10.49 14.11 -7.08
N THR A 349 9.88 15.02 -6.35
CA THR A 349 9.39 16.29 -6.88
C THR A 349 10.38 17.41 -6.54
N LYS A 350 10.27 18.55 -7.25
CA LYS A 350 10.99 19.77 -6.86
C LYS A 350 10.68 20.17 -5.41
N GLY A 351 9.45 19.94 -4.95
CA GLY A 351 9.03 20.21 -3.57
C GLY A 351 9.84 19.41 -2.56
N ASP A 352 10.10 18.12 -2.83
CA ASP A 352 10.91 17.25 -1.96
C ASP A 352 12.35 17.78 -1.85
N VAL A 353 12.93 18.21 -2.97
CA VAL A 353 14.29 18.78 -3.00
C VAL A 353 14.36 20.11 -2.25
N PHE A 354 13.35 20.98 -2.38
CA PHE A 354 13.29 22.23 -1.61
C PHE A 354 13.11 21.97 -0.11
N PHE A 355 12.30 20.98 0.26
CA PHE A 355 12.12 20.57 1.66
C PHE A 355 13.44 20.04 2.25
N ALA A 356 14.10 19.12 1.52
CA ALA A 356 15.41 18.59 1.88
C ALA A 356 16.45 19.71 2.10
N GLU A 357 16.53 20.67 1.18
CA GLU A 357 17.41 21.82 1.31
C GLU A 357 17.12 22.64 2.57
N ALA A 358 15.84 22.97 2.81
CA ALA A 358 15.43 23.76 3.97
C ALA A 358 15.85 23.08 5.27
N LYS A 359 15.66 21.75 5.35
CA LYS A 359 16.04 20.95 6.52
C LYS A 359 17.55 20.96 6.76
N ILE A 360 18.37 20.75 5.73
CA ILE A 360 19.83 20.79 5.84
C ILE A 360 20.31 22.18 6.30
N ARG A 361 19.69 23.25 5.79
CA ARG A 361 20.03 24.63 6.18
C ARG A 361 19.64 24.93 7.63
N GLU A 362 18.56 24.33 8.15
CA GLU A 362 18.19 24.38 9.57
C GLU A 362 19.26 23.72 10.43
N ILE A 363 19.65 22.48 10.11
CA ILE A 363 20.73 21.74 10.78
C ILE A 363 22.03 22.55 10.80
N LYS A 364 22.39 23.18 9.67
CA LYS A 364 23.58 24.03 9.56
C LYS A 364 23.52 25.23 10.52
N LYS A 365 22.37 25.91 10.61
CA LYS A 365 22.19 27.06 11.52
C LYS A 365 22.32 26.63 12.99
N GLU A 366 21.67 25.53 13.38
CA GLU A 366 21.77 24.97 14.73
C GLU A 366 23.23 24.63 15.08
N THR A 367 23.93 24.00 14.14
CA THR A 367 25.35 23.65 14.29
C THR A 367 26.25 24.87 14.47
N ASP A 368 25.98 25.96 13.74
CA ASP A 368 26.76 27.20 13.82
C ASP A 368 26.45 28.01 15.09
N LEU A 369 25.22 27.94 15.61
CA LEU A 369 24.85 28.51 16.90
C LEU A 369 25.53 27.75 18.05
N ALA A 370 25.56 26.41 17.99
CA ALA A 370 26.25 25.58 18.98
C ALA A 370 27.79 25.76 19.00
N LYS A 371 28.39 26.30 17.93
CA LYS A 371 29.82 26.71 17.94
C LYS A 371 30.06 28.05 18.64
N LYS A 372 29.03 28.89 18.74
CA LYS A 372 29.13 30.26 19.28
C LYS A 372 28.74 30.36 20.76
N ALA A 373 27.92 29.42 21.24
CA ALA A 373 27.65 29.19 22.67
C ALA A 373 28.79 28.40 23.30
#